data_AF-A0A7V5YW14-F1
#
_entry.id   AF-A0A7V5YW14-F1
#
_cell.length_a   1.000
_cell.length_b   1.000
_cell.length_c   1.000
_cell.angle_alpha   90.00
_cell.angle_beta   90.00
_cell.angle_gamma   90.00
#
_symmetry.space_group_name_H-M   'P 1'
#
loop_
_entity.id
_entity.type
_entity.pdbx_description
1 polymer ?
#
loop_
_entity_poly.entity_id
_entity_poly.type
_entity_poly.pdbx_seq_one_letter_code
_entity_poly.pdbx_strand_id
1 'polypeptide(L)'
;WEVDAAARRFLTDAGYPEYLHALGHNVGHYAHDGGVAMLCPRWPSYGERAYGLIEPNQLLTIELGVWTEHGYIGLEEEALVTASGAEWFWPPQTEPILIATAPAS
;
A
#
# COMPACT_ATOMS: atom_id res chain seq x y z
N TRP A 1 5.14 0.79 -11.27
CA TRP A 1 5.70 2.05 -10.74
C TRP A 1 4.73 3.24 -10.76
N GLU A 2 3.83 3.37 -11.73
CA GLU A 2 2.98 4.57 -11.87
C GLU A 2 2.05 4.79 -10.66
N VAL A 3 1.46 3.72 -10.14
CA VAL A 3 0.61 3.77 -8.93
C VAL A 3 1.41 4.21 -7.70
N ASP A 4 2.61 3.67 -7.49
CA ASP A 4 3.53 4.10 -6.43
C ASP A 4 3.91 5.59 -6.58
N ALA A 5 4.24 6.02 -7.80
CA ALA A 5 4.57 7.41 -8.07
C ALA A 5 3.42 8.37 -7.74
N ALA A 6 2.18 7.96 -7.99
CA ALA A 6 0.99 8.75 -7.64
C ALA A 6 0.84 8.91 -6.11
N ALA A 7 0.97 7.83 -5.35
CA ALA A 7 0.85 7.87 -3.88
C ALA A 7 1.98 8.70 -3.24
N ARG A 8 3.21 8.48 -3.71
CA ARG A 8 4.40 9.22 -3.30
C ARG A 8 4.28 10.71 -3.56
N ARG A 9 3.82 11.09 -4.76
CA ARG A 9 3.55 12.49 -5.11
C ARG A 9 2.46 13.08 -4.22
N PHE A 10 1.35 12.36 -4.02
CA PHE A 10 0.26 12.83 -3.15
C PHE A 10 0.78 13.14 -1.74
N LEU A 11 1.62 12.27 -1.19
CA LEU A 11 2.21 12.44 0.13
C LEU A 11 3.18 13.64 0.18
N THR A 12 4.10 13.75 -0.79
CA THR A 12 5.08 14.85 -0.79
C THR A 12 4.46 16.21 -1.11
N ASP A 13 3.42 16.25 -1.97
CA ASP A 13 2.65 17.48 -2.24
C ASP A 13 1.92 17.97 -0.97
N ALA A 14 1.60 17.06 -0.04
CA ALA A 14 1.02 17.38 1.27
C ALA A 14 2.06 17.78 2.34
N GLY A 15 3.36 17.84 1.99
CA GLY A 15 4.45 18.27 2.88
C GLY A 15 5.05 17.17 3.76
N TYR A 16 4.63 15.92 3.58
CA TYR A 16 5.25 14.77 4.25
C TYR A 16 6.50 14.31 3.49
N PRO A 17 7.48 13.71 4.20
CA PRO A 17 8.63 13.12 3.54
C PRO A 17 8.22 11.94 2.66
N GLU A 18 9.02 11.69 1.61
CA GLU A 18 8.90 10.49 0.79
C GLU A 18 9.14 9.22 1.64
N TYR A 19 8.28 8.20 1.49
CA TYR A 19 8.42 6.93 2.19
C TYR A 19 9.49 6.03 1.54
N LEU A 20 10.25 5.30 2.36
CA LEU A 20 11.44 4.54 1.93
C LEU A 20 11.18 3.06 1.62
N HIS A 21 10.00 2.76 1.08
CA HIS A 21 9.58 1.43 0.66
C HIS A 21 8.67 1.49 -0.58
N ALA A 22 8.18 0.34 -1.04
CA ALA A 22 7.18 0.23 -2.08
C ALA A 22 5.79 0.58 -1.50
N LEU A 23 4.90 1.13 -2.32
CA LEU A 23 3.49 1.29 -1.95
C LEU A 23 2.79 -0.04 -1.69
N GLY A 24 3.27 -1.14 -2.28
CA GLY A 24 2.68 -2.45 -2.02
C GLY A 24 3.27 -3.59 -2.84
N HIS A 25 2.82 -4.80 -2.51
CA HIS A 25 3.33 -6.07 -3.00
C HIS A 25 2.19 -7.05 -3.31
N ASN A 26 2.50 -8.13 -4.02
CA ASN A 26 1.53 -9.20 -4.24
C ASN A 26 1.24 -9.96 -2.94
N VAL A 27 -0.01 -10.39 -2.79
CA VAL A 27 -0.46 -11.32 -1.74
C VAL A 27 -1.01 -12.57 -2.42
N GLY A 28 -0.70 -13.74 -1.88
CA GLY A 28 -1.16 -15.01 -2.43
C GLY A 28 -0.99 -16.14 -1.43
N HIS A 29 -0.19 -17.14 -1.79
CA HIS A 29 0.14 -18.22 -0.84
C HIS A 29 1.06 -17.71 0.28
N TYR A 30 1.79 -16.63 0.02
CA TYR A 30 2.64 -15.93 0.97
C TYR A 30 2.16 -14.49 1.15
N ALA A 31 2.41 -13.92 2.33
CA ALA A 31 2.10 -12.52 2.61
C ALA A 31 2.82 -11.59 1.62
N HIS A 32 4.12 -11.82 1.40
CA HIS A 32 4.89 -11.18 0.33
C HIS A 32 5.11 -12.20 -0.78
N ASP A 33 4.17 -12.30 -1.71
CA ASP A 33 4.32 -13.25 -2.82
C ASP A 33 5.29 -12.72 -3.89
N GLY A 34 5.94 -13.64 -4.60
CA GLY A 34 7.06 -13.35 -5.51
C GLY A 34 6.64 -12.84 -6.89
N GLY A 35 5.48 -12.19 -6.99
CA GLY A 35 4.93 -11.74 -8.26
C GLY A 35 5.88 -10.83 -9.03
N VAL A 36 5.72 -10.81 -10.36
CA VAL A 36 6.62 -10.10 -11.28
C VAL A 36 6.40 -8.57 -11.25
N ALA A 37 5.27 -8.12 -10.70
CA ALA A 37 4.86 -6.72 -10.69
C ALA A 37 4.53 -6.27 -9.26
N MET A 38 5.23 -5.23 -8.80
CA MET A 38 4.97 -4.60 -7.49
C MET A 38 4.58 -3.14 -7.67
N LEU A 39 3.86 -2.61 -6.69
CA LEU A 39 3.58 -1.17 -6.61
C LEU A 39 4.81 -0.48 -5.98
N CYS A 40 5.93 -0.41 -6.72
CA CYS A 40 7.20 0.08 -6.19
C CYS A 40 7.84 1.20 -7.04
N PRO A 41 8.73 2.02 -6.45
CA PRO A 41 9.46 3.05 -7.19
C PRO A 41 10.51 2.40 -8.09
N ARG A 42 10.99 3.18 -9.08
CA ARG A 42 12.04 2.75 -10.03
C ARG A 42 13.45 2.80 -9.42
N TRP A 43 13.57 2.50 -8.13
CA TRP A 43 14.86 2.46 -7.47
C TRP A 43 15.64 1.21 -7.87
N PRO A 44 16.98 1.27 -7.93
CA PRO A 44 17.81 0.11 -8.26
C PRO A 44 17.55 -1.12 -7.37
N SER A 45 17.12 -0.93 -6.12
CA SER A 45 16.79 -2.01 -5.18
C SER A 45 15.58 -2.85 -5.59
N TYR A 46 14.63 -2.30 -6.36
CA TYR A 46 13.46 -3.03 -6.85
C TYR A 46 13.69 -3.69 -8.21
N GLY A 47 14.64 -3.18 -9.00
CA GLY A 47 15.00 -3.71 -10.31
C GLY A 47 13.80 -3.73 -11.26
N GLU A 48 13.67 -4.81 -12.03
CA GLU A 48 12.63 -4.95 -13.05
C GLU A 48 11.20 -5.05 -12.50
N ARG A 49 11.04 -5.32 -11.20
CA ARG A 49 9.70 -5.43 -10.56
C ARG A 49 8.89 -4.14 -10.67
N ALA A 50 9.56 -3.00 -10.75
CA ALA A 50 8.92 -1.70 -10.94
C ALA A 50 8.21 -1.56 -12.29
N TYR A 51 8.64 -2.35 -13.29
CA TYR A 51 8.16 -2.34 -14.67
C TYR A 51 7.28 -3.56 -15.02
N GLY A 52 7.07 -4.49 -14.08
CA GLY A 52 6.15 -5.60 -14.27
C GLY A 52 4.73 -5.11 -14.53
N LEU A 53 4.00 -5.85 -15.38
CA LEU A 53 2.60 -5.56 -15.68
C LEU A 53 1.70 -6.03 -14.54
N ILE A 54 0.79 -5.16 -14.14
CA ILE A 54 -0.33 -5.52 -13.26
C ILE A 54 -1.38 -6.24 -14.13
N GLU A 55 -1.79 -7.43 -13.70
CA GLU A 55 -2.67 -8.32 -14.46
C GLU A 55 -3.96 -8.64 -13.67
N PRO A 56 -5.09 -8.89 -14.35
CA PRO A 56 -6.33 -9.29 -13.69
C PRO A 56 -6.16 -10.53 -12.80
N ASN A 57 -6.89 -10.57 -11.69
CA ASN A 57 -6.85 -11.58 -10.62
C ASN A 57 -5.61 -11.54 -9.72
N GLN A 58 -4.72 -10.56 -9.88
CA GLN A 58 -3.71 -10.29 -8.87
C GLN A 58 -4.34 -9.61 -7.66
N LEU A 59 -3.92 -10.02 -6.46
CA LEU A 59 -4.21 -9.32 -5.21
C LEU A 59 -2.93 -8.58 -4.80
N LEU A 60 -3.05 -7.28 -4.56
CA LEU A 60 -1.93 -6.39 -4.21
C LEU A 60 -2.27 -5.62 -2.94
N THR A 61 -1.30 -5.43 -2.06
CA THR A 61 -1.40 -4.47 -0.96
C THR A 61 -1.34 -3.04 -1.49
N ILE A 62 -2.02 -2.13 -0.81
CA ILE A 62 -1.83 -0.70 -0.87
C ILE A 62 -1.55 -0.28 0.57
N GLU A 63 -0.28 -0.17 0.90
CA GLU A 63 0.21 0.06 2.26
C GLU A 63 1.02 1.35 2.33
N LEU A 64 0.60 2.25 3.21
CA LEU A 64 1.32 3.47 3.45
C LEU A 64 1.24 3.83 4.92
N GLY A 65 2.33 4.35 5.46
CA GLY A 65 2.27 5.02 6.74
C GLY A 65 3.16 6.24 6.83
N VAL A 66 2.82 7.09 7.79
CA VAL A 66 3.39 8.41 7.99
C VAL A 66 3.71 8.63 9.45
N TRP A 67 4.79 9.36 9.71
CA TRP A 67 5.11 9.85 11.04
C TRP A 67 4.34 11.14 11.31
N THR A 68 3.74 11.21 12.49
CA THR A 68 3.06 12.39 13.04
C THR A 68 3.70 12.77 14.37
N GLU A 69 3.30 13.91 14.95
CA GLU A 69 3.70 14.30 16.31
C GLU A 69 3.21 13.32 17.40
N HIS A 70 2.22 12.49 17.09
CA HIS A 70 1.62 11.52 18.01
C HIS A 70 2.05 10.07 17.75
N GLY A 71 2.98 9.85 16.82
CA GLY A 71 3.49 8.52 16.46
C GLY A 71 3.27 8.17 14.98
N TYR A 72 3.44 6.89 14.65
CA TYR A 72 3.30 6.37 13.30
C TYR A 72 1.86 5.91 13.04
N ILE A 73 1.28 6.33 11.92
CA ILE A 73 -0.02 5.88 11.46
C ILE A 73 0.21 5.17 10.13
N GLY A 74 -0.13 3.88 10.08
CA GLY A 74 -0.14 3.08 8.86
C GLY A 74 -1.54 2.60 8.56
N LEU A 75 -1.86 2.47 7.28
CA LEU A 75 -3.05 1.81 6.78
C LEU A 75 -2.64 0.94 5.60
N GLU A 76 -3.17 -0.27 5.58
CA GLU A 76 -2.97 -1.25 4.52
C GLU A 76 -4.33 -1.83 4.14
N GLU A 77 -4.57 -1.92 2.83
CA GLU A 77 -5.76 -2.53 2.24
C GLU A 77 -5.33 -3.35 1.04
N GLU A 78 -6.05 -4.44 0.74
CA GLU A 78 -5.81 -5.22 -0.47
C GLU A 78 -6.76 -4.82 -1.61
N ALA A 79 -6.19 -4.68 -2.80
CA ALA A 79 -6.90 -4.42 -4.03
C ALA A 79 -6.82 -5.63 -4.96
N LEU A 80 -7.99 -6.16 -5.33
CA LEU A 80 -8.13 -7.17 -6.37
C LEU A 80 -8.13 -6.49 -7.73
N VAL A 81 -7.17 -6.81 -8.57
CA VAL A 81 -7.10 -6.30 -9.94
C VAL A 81 -8.15 -6.99 -10.81
N THR A 82 -8.92 -6.22 -11.55
CA THR A 82 -9.91 -6.69 -12.51
C THR A 82 -9.47 -6.38 -13.94
N ALA A 83 -10.20 -6.89 -14.94
CA ALA A 83 -9.91 -6.60 -16.35
C ALA A 83 -10.02 -5.11 -16.71
N SER A 84 -10.69 -4.29 -15.89
CA SER A 84 -10.96 -2.88 -16.16
C SER A 84 -10.50 -1.93 -15.05
N GLY A 85 -9.79 -2.43 -14.03
CA GLY A 85 -9.38 -1.61 -12.89
C GLY A 85 -9.00 -2.44 -11.68
N ALA A 86 -9.44 -2.00 -10.51
CA ALA A 86 -9.27 -2.72 -9.25
C ALA A 86 -10.48 -2.51 -8.34
N GLU A 87 -10.73 -3.47 -7.47
CA GLU A 87 -11.78 -3.47 -6.46
C GLU A 87 -11.17 -3.73 -5.09
N TRP A 88 -11.74 -3.15 -4.03
CA TRP A 88 -11.32 -3.47 -2.67
C TRP A 88 -11.66 -4.92 -2.35
N PHE A 89 -10.67 -5.68 -1.89
CA PHE A 89 -10.87 -7.07 -1.50
C PHE A 89 -11.71 -7.20 -0.22
N TRP A 90 -11.57 -6.23 0.67
CA TRP A 90 -12.38 -6.04 1.86
C TRP A 90 -12.81 -4.56 1.96
N PRO A 91 -13.97 -4.21 2.57
CA PRO A 91 -14.32 -2.80 2.77
C PRO A 91 -13.23 -2.03 3.52
N PRO A 92 -12.71 -0.93 2.95
CA PRO A 92 -11.56 -0.25 3.53
C PRO A 92 -11.93 0.49 4.83
N GLN A 93 -10.98 0.58 5.75
CA GLN A 93 -11.10 1.42 6.93
C GLN A 93 -11.03 2.90 6.53
N THR A 94 -12.12 3.63 6.75
CA THR A 94 -12.24 5.05 6.37
C THR A 94 -12.10 6.01 7.55
N GLU A 95 -12.09 5.50 8.78
CA GLU A 95 -11.95 6.27 10.01
C GLU A 95 -11.14 5.50 11.07
N PRO A 96 -10.44 6.18 12.00
CA PRO A 96 -9.80 5.52 13.14
C PRO A 96 -10.83 4.85 14.05
N ILE A 97 -10.58 3.58 14.42
CA ILE A 97 -11.43 2.85 15.36
C ILE A 97 -11.01 3.18 16.79
N LEU A 98 -11.91 3.78 17.57
CA LEU A 98 -11.67 4.05 18.99
C LEU A 98 -11.87 2.78 19.81
N ILE A 99 -10.77 2.25 20.37
CA ILE A 99 -10.84 1.13 21.31
C ILE A 99 -11.07 1.69 22.71
N ALA A 100 -12.28 1.49 23.24
CA ALA A 100 -12.60 1.88 24.62
C ALA A 100 -11.74 1.05 25.59
N THR A 101 -11.09 1.71 26.55
CA THR A 101 -10.53 1.02 27.70
C THR A 101 -11.67 0.64 28.65
N ALA A 102 -11.67 -0.61 29.13
CA ALA A 102 -12.54 -0.97 30.25
C ALA A 102 -12.23 -0.03 31.42
N PRO A 103 -13.24 0.44 32.18
CA PRO A 103 -12.98 1.23 33.36
C PRO A 103 -12.03 0.47 34.29
N ALA A 104 -11.03 1.16 34.83
CA ALA A 104 -10.14 0.58 35.82
C ALA A 104 -10.99 0.04 36.98
N SER A 105 -10.81 -1.25 37.30
CA SER A 105 -11.43 -1.91 38.46
C SER A 105 -10.94 -1.32 39.77
#